data_AF-A0A3D4X9T3-F1
#
_entry.id   AF-A0A3D4X9T3-F1
#
_cell.length_a   1.000
_cell.length_b   1.000
_cell.length_c   1.000
_cell.angle_alpha   90.00
_cell.angle_beta   90.00
_cell.angle_gamma   90.00
#
_symmetry.space_group_name_H-M   'P 1'
#
loop_
_entity.id
_entity.type
_entity.pdbx_description
1 polymer ?
#
loop_
_entity_poly.entity_id
_entity_poly.type
_entity_poly.pdbx_seq_one_letter_code
_entity_poly.pdbx_strand_id
1 'polypeptide(L)'
;MIATMIQIFSIFCKLNQISLSDRQWVEKETESLLSPDHACPVCHAHGSLSPFASYTRCLVEREKGKPAVHEIVIKRFQCRSCGHTHARVSSALVPYSSYSLRFILQTLRDYFLGRACVQYICDRAGIAVSTLYRWKNLFIRHKALWMEALKELHAARPVEFVENMDGHFLQNFYQTFLLSFLQSRHSGHPESSPGEVKTPSAAT
;
A
#
# COMPACT_ATOMS: atom_id res chain seq x y z
N MET A 1 -23.21 5.75 12.46
CA MET A 1 -22.66 6.62 11.40
C MET A 1 -21.35 6.02 10.92
N ILE A 2 -21.33 5.51 9.69
CA ILE A 2 -20.18 4.81 9.12
C ILE A 2 -19.25 5.87 8.52
N ALA A 3 -18.08 6.08 9.13
CA ALA A 3 -17.03 6.89 8.56
C ALA A 3 -16.20 6.03 7.61
N THR A 4 -16.51 6.11 6.32
CA THR A 4 -15.72 5.45 5.26
C THR A 4 -14.41 6.21 5.11
N MET A 5 -13.31 5.61 5.58
CA MET A 5 -11.95 6.12 5.40
C MET A 5 -11.35 5.51 4.14
N ILE A 6 -11.03 6.35 3.17
CA ILE A 6 -10.36 5.96 1.92
C ILE A 6 -8.86 5.82 2.22
N GLN A 7 -8.28 4.62 2.07
CA GLN A 7 -6.83 4.42 1.99
C GLN A 7 -6.44 4.08 0.54
N ILE A 8 -5.55 4.88 -0.04
CA ILE A 8 -5.00 4.66 -1.38
C ILE A 8 -3.89 3.61 -1.31
N PHE A 9 -3.96 2.67 -2.25
CA PHE A 9 -3.38 1.32 -2.25
C PHE A 9 -1.91 1.23 -2.70
N SER A 10 -1.03 2.17 -2.31
CA SER A 10 0.39 2.13 -2.72
C SER A 10 1.40 1.78 -1.62
N ILE A 11 0.92 1.64 -0.37
CA ILE A 11 1.77 1.52 0.83
C ILE A 11 2.52 0.18 0.86
N PHE A 12 1.83 -0.94 0.59
CA PHE A 12 2.39 -2.28 0.84
C PHE A 12 3.66 -2.58 0.02
N CYS A 13 3.81 -1.98 -1.16
CA CYS A 13 4.98 -2.16 -2.01
C CYS A 13 6.19 -1.29 -1.58
N LYS A 14 5.97 -0.21 -0.82
CA LYS A 14 7.02 0.79 -0.49
C LYS A 14 7.41 0.83 0.99
N LEU A 15 6.70 0.14 1.89
CA LEU A 15 6.97 0.15 3.34
C LEU A 15 8.42 -0.17 3.77
N ASN A 16 9.17 -0.93 2.96
CA ASN A 16 10.56 -1.28 3.26
C ASN A 16 11.58 -0.30 2.63
N GLN A 17 11.16 0.64 1.79
CA GLN A 17 12.04 1.58 1.07
C GLN A 17 11.85 3.04 1.52
N ILE A 18 10.90 3.31 2.42
CA ILE A 18 10.64 4.65 2.94
C ILE A 18 11.67 5.00 4.02
N SER A 19 12.52 5.97 3.72
CA SER A 19 13.54 6.52 4.61
C SER A 19 12.98 7.47 5.66
N LEU A 20 11.76 7.98 5.46
CA LEU A 20 11.07 8.88 6.38
C LEU A 20 10.53 8.11 7.60
N SER A 21 10.44 8.81 8.74
CA SER A 21 9.65 8.34 9.88
C SER A 21 8.16 8.34 9.53
N ASP A 22 7.35 7.58 10.27
CA ASP A 22 5.90 7.55 10.05
C ASP A 22 5.30 8.93 10.34
N ARG A 23 5.82 9.67 11.33
CA ARG A 23 5.43 11.07 11.57
C ARG A 23 5.73 11.97 10.36
N GLN A 24 6.96 11.93 9.84
CA GLN A 24 7.34 12.74 8.67
C GLN A 24 6.51 12.39 7.45
N TRP A 25 6.15 11.11 7.30
CA TRP A 25 5.25 10.66 6.25
C TRP A 25 3.84 11.27 6.41
N VAL A 26 3.29 11.24 7.62
CA VAL A 26 1.99 11.90 7.92
C VAL A 26 2.04 13.38 7.57
N GLU A 27 3.09 14.10 7.99
CA GLU A 27 3.25 15.53 7.74
C GLU A 27 3.29 15.81 6.22
N LYS A 28 4.11 15.06 5.47
CA LYS A 28 4.22 15.19 4.01
C LYS A 28 2.92 14.90 3.28
N GLU A 29 2.20 13.84 3.66
CA GLU A 29 0.92 13.53 3.02
C GLU A 29 -0.16 14.55 3.40
N THR A 30 -0.13 15.09 4.61
CA THR A 30 -1.08 16.11 5.06
C THR A 30 -1.05 17.34 4.15
N GLU A 31 0.12 17.70 3.62
CA GLU A 31 0.27 18.78 2.63
C GLU A 31 -0.39 18.41 1.29
N SER A 32 -0.12 17.22 0.75
CA SER A 32 -0.77 16.75 -0.49
C SER A 32 -2.29 16.57 -0.37
N LEU A 33 -2.76 16.20 0.83
CA LEU A 33 -4.17 15.98 1.15
C LEU A 33 -4.96 17.29 1.25
N LEU A 34 -4.33 18.46 1.07
CA LEU A 34 -5.03 19.73 0.94
C LEU A 34 -5.58 19.97 -0.47
N SER A 35 -5.21 19.15 -1.46
CA SER A 35 -5.69 19.33 -2.82
C SER A 35 -7.23 19.18 -2.92
N PRO A 36 -7.93 20.14 -3.55
CA PRO A 36 -9.40 20.16 -3.68
C PRO A 36 -9.96 19.06 -4.61
N ASP A 37 -9.11 18.36 -5.36
CA ASP A 37 -9.56 17.44 -6.43
C ASP A 37 -10.20 16.13 -5.96
N HIS A 38 -10.23 15.85 -4.66
CA HIS A 38 -10.78 14.58 -4.18
C HIS A 38 -12.31 14.66 -4.07
N ALA A 39 -12.99 13.63 -4.59
CA ALA A 39 -14.43 13.47 -4.47
C ALA A 39 -14.87 13.21 -3.01
N CYS A 40 -16.08 13.64 -2.66
CA CYS A 40 -16.73 13.23 -1.43
C CYS A 40 -16.93 11.70 -1.41
N PRO A 41 -16.54 10.97 -0.34
CA PRO A 41 -16.74 9.52 -0.27
C PRO A 41 -18.22 9.10 -0.13
N VAL A 42 -19.12 10.04 0.16
CA VAL A 42 -20.54 9.77 0.41
C VAL A 42 -21.40 10.13 -0.80
N CYS A 43 -21.24 11.33 -1.35
CA CYS A 43 -22.06 11.79 -2.49
C CYS A 43 -21.27 11.93 -3.80
N HIS A 44 -19.98 11.60 -3.80
CA HIS A 44 -19.10 11.65 -4.97
C HIS A 44 -18.92 13.03 -5.62
N ALA A 45 -19.40 14.10 -4.99
CA ALA A 45 -19.19 15.46 -5.49
C ALA A 45 -17.71 15.85 -5.46
N HIS A 46 -17.18 16.28 -6.61
CA HIS A 46 -15.81 16.79 -6.78
C HIS A 46 -15.72 18.26 -6.37
N GLY A 47 -14.54 18.71 -5.92
CA GLY A 47 -14.30 20.11 -5.53
C GLY A 47 -15.15 20.63 -4.35
N SER A 48 -15.95 19.76 -3.73
CA SER A 48 -16.97 20.16 -2.74
C SER A 48 -16.49 20.03 -1.29
N LEU A 49 -15.24 19.59 -1.07
CA LEU A 49 -14.66 19.41 0.26
C LEU A 49 -13.89 20.66 0.68
N SER A 50 -14.34 21.32 1.75
CA SER A 50 -13.63 22.47 2.33
C SER A 50 -13.12 22.17 3.73
N PRO A 51 -11.96 22.73 4.14
CA PRO A 51 -11.47 22.64 5.52
C PRO A 51 -12.57 23.05 6.51
N PHE A 52 -12.71 22.27 7.59
CA PHE A 52 -13.79 22.46 8.57
C PHE A 52 -13.27 22.49 10.01
N ALA A 53 -12.45 21.52 10.40
CA ALA A 53 -11.93 21.41 11.76
C ALA A 53 -10.64 20.57 11.79
N SER A 54 -10.08 20.38 12.98
CA SER A 54 -9.00 19.42 13.22
C SER A 54 -9.17 18.74 14.56
N TYR A 55 -8.49 17.61 14.77
CA TYR A 55 -8.37 16.97 16.07
C TYR A 55 -6.96 16.40 16.24
N THR A 56 -6.51 16.28 17.48
CA THR A 56 -5.22 15.66 17.79
C THR A 56 -5.36 14.16 18.04
N ARG A 57 -4.29 13.42 17.78
CA ARG A 57 -4.22 11.97 17.97
C ARG A 57 -2.81 11.56 18.34
N CYS A 58 -2.69 10.54 19.19
CA CYS A 58 -1.42 9.86 19.42
C CYS A 58 -1.03 8.97 18.22
N LEU A 59 0.22 9.10 17.78
CA LEU A 59 0.91 8.24 16.83
C LEU A 59 2.01 7.48 17.56
N VAL A 60 1.92 6.16 17.56
CA VAL A 60 2.98 5.26 18.02
C VAL A 60 3.72 4.72 16.81
N GLU A 61 4.99 5.08 16.69
CA GLU A 61 5.89 4.60 15.64
C GLU A 61 7.13 3.91 16.23
N ARG A 62 7.97 3.32 15.36
CA ARG A 62 9.20 2.67 15.80
C ARG A 62 10.40 3.57 15.51
N GLU A 63 10.94 4.16 16.56
CA GLU A 63 12.14 5.01 16.49
C GLU A 63 13.34 4.25 17.10
N LYS A 64 14.43 4.12 16.33
CA LYS A 64 15.67 3.44 16.78
C LYS A 64 15.40 2.06 17.42
N GLY A 65 14.40 1.34 16.90
CA GLY A 65 14.03 0.00 17.36
C GLY A 65 13.09 -0.05 18.57
N LYS A 66 12.74 1.09 19.18
CA LYS A 66 11.85 1.20 20.33
C LYS A 66 10.54 1.93 19.95
N PRO A 67 9.44 1.74 20.70
CA PRO A 67 8.23 2.53 20.50
C PRO A 67 8.46 3.99 20.90
N ALA A 68 8.04 4.91 20.04
CA ALA A 68 8.00 6.34 20.31
C ALA A 68 6.56 6.85 20.12
N VAL A 69 6.14 7.79 20.97
CA VAL A 69 4.80 8.37 20.94
C VAL A 69 4.89 9.84 20.54
N HIS A 70 4.10 10.22 19.55
CA HIS A 70 3.99 11.60 19.07
C HIS A 70 2.54 12.03 19.06
N GLU A 71 2.29 13.32 19.24
CA GLU A 71 0.99 13.92 18.96
C GLU A 71 0.99 14.44 17.52
N ILE A 72 -0.06 14.10 16.77
CA ILE A 72 -0.27 14.54 15.39
C ILE A 72 -1.64 15.20 15.23
N VAL A 73 -1.76 16.13 14.29
CA VAL A 73 -3.01 16.85 13.98
C VAL A 73 -3.63 16.26 12.72
N ILE A 74 -4.90 15.84 12.81
CA ILE A 74 -5.67 15.35 11.68
C ILE A 74 -6.65 16.42 11.22
N LYS A 75 -6.59 16.78 9.93
CA LYS A 75 -7.49 17.73 9.30
C LYS A 75 -8.84 17.08 8.94
N ARG A 76 -9.92 17.82 9.19
CA ARG A 76 -11.29 17.46 8.83
C ARG A 76 -11.82 18.43 7.79
N PHE A 77 -12.57 17.88 6.85
CA PHE A 77 -13.20 18.59 5.75
C PHE A 77 -14.69 18.35 5.78
N GLN A 78 -15.48 19.35 5.43
CA GLN A 78 -16.93 19.20 5.26
C GLN A 78 -17.28 19.26 3.78
N CYS A 79 -18.15 18.35 3.34
CA CYS A 79 -18.71 18.38 2.00
C CYS A 79 -19.85 19.39 1.94
N ARG A 80 -19.75 20.39 1.06
CA ARG A 80 -20.80 21.40 0.84
C ARG A 80 -22.04 20.83 0.15
N SER A 81 -21.89 19.75 -0.61
CA SER A 81 -23.00 19.11 -1.33
C SER A 81 -23.91 18.28 -0.41
N CYS A 82 -23.35 17.50 0.52
CA CYS A 82 -24.12 16.58 1.37
C CYS A 82 -24.01 16.86 2.88
N GLY A 83 -23.27 17.91 3.29
CA GLY A 83 -23.08 18.31 4.69
C GLY A 83 -22.19 17.39 5.54
N HIS A 84 -21.78 16.23 5.04
CA HIS A 84 -21.00 15.25 5.79
C HIS A 84 -19.57 15.73 6.07
N THR A 85 -19.02 15.32 7.21
CA THR A 85 -17.63 15.60 7.57
C THR A 85 -16.74 14.38 7.36
N HIS A 86 -15.52 14.62 6.87
CA HIS A 86 -14.54 13.60 6.55
C HIS A 86 -13.19 13.95 7.18
N ALA A 87 -12.57 12.98 7.84
CA ALA A 87 -11.16 13.09 8.21
C ALA A 87 -10.32 12.54 7.05
N ARG A 88 -9.36 13.32 6.54
CA ARG A 88 -8.36 12.80 5.61
C ARG A 88 -7.19 12.29 6.44
N VAL A 89 -6.94 10.99 6.34
CA VAL A 89 -5.97 10.29 7.18
C VAL A 89 -4.85 9.80 6.26
N SER A 90 -3.61 10.07 6.67
CA SER A 90 -2.43 9.59 5.95
C SER A 90 -2.42 8.06 5.83
N SER A 91 -1.86 7.58 4.75
CA SER A 91 -1.61 6.19 4.43
C SER A 91 -0.75 5.48 5.50
N ALA A 92 0.12 6.23 6.20
CA ALA A 92 0.90 5.74 7.33
C ALA A 92 0.05 5.37 8.57
N LEU A 93 -1.17 5.89 8.67
CA LEU A 93 -2.05 5.72 9.83
C LEU A 93 -3.09 4.62 9.62
N VAL A 94 -3.33 3.83 10.67
CA VAL A 94 -4.47 2.91 10.70
C VAL A 94 -5.67 3.62 11.34
N PRO A 95 -6.85 3.65 10.69
CA PRO A 95 -8.10 4.07 11.29
C PRO A 95 -8.30 3.54 12.72
N TYR A 96 -8.63 4.43 13.68
CA TYR A 96 -8.92 4.09 15.08
C TYR A 96 -7.79 3.41 15.91
N SER A 97 -6.59 3.21 15.36
CA SER A 97 -5.39 2.74 16.06
C SER A 97 -4.37 3.84 16.37
N SER A 98 -3.83 3.95 17.57
CA SER A 98 -2.71 4.86 17.83
C SER A 98 -1.42 4.41 17.13
N TYR A 99 -1.29 3.14 16.76
CA TYR A 99 -0.10 2.59 16.11
C TYR A 99 -0.11 2.85 14.61
N SER A 100 1.05 3.23 14.06
CA SER A 100 1.25 3.34 12.62
C SER A 100 1.10 1.97 11.94
N LEU A 101 0.74 1.99 10.65
CA LEU A 101 0.65 0.76 9.85
C LEU A 101 2.01 0.03 9.81
N ARG A 102 3.10 0.78 9.62
CA ARG A 102 4.46 0.26 9.60
C ARG A 102 4.83 -0.41 10.91
N PHE A 103 4.49 0.19 12.05
CA PHE A 103 4.74 -0.37 13.38
C PHE A 103 4.06 -1.74 13.55
N ILE A 104 2.77 -1.83 13.19
CA ILE A 104 1.99 -3.07 13.27
C ILE A 104 2.62 -4.14 12.39
N LEU A 105 2.93 -3.82 11.14
CA LEU A 105 3.46 -4.79 10.17
C LEU A 105 4.87 -5.27 10.53
N GLN A 106 5.74 -4.41 11.06
CA GLN A 106 7.05 -4.81 11.56
C GLN A 106 6.93 -5.75 12.77
N THR A 107 6.01 -5.46 13.68
CA THR A 107 5.76 -6.32 14.85
C THR A 107 5.21 -7.68 14.44
N LEU A 108 4.26 -7.72 13.49
CA LEU A 108 3.75 -8.96 12.92
C LEU A 108 4.82 -9.73 12.15
N ARG A 109 5.73 -9.05 11.44
CA ARG A 109 6.87 -9.69 10.78
C ARG A 109 7.75 -10.43 11.76
N ASP A 110 8.07 -9.83 12.90
CA ASP A 110 8.88 -10.48 13.93
C ASP A 110 8.17 -11.74 14.49
N TYR A 111 6.85 -11.69 14.64
CA TYR A 111 6.03 -12.83 15.05
C TYR A 111 5.99 -13.96 13.98
N PHE A 112 5.62 -13.65 12.73
CA PHE A 112 5.46 -14.65 11.69
C PHE A 112 6.78 -15.30 11.26
N LEU A 113 7.89 -14.57 11.34
CA LEU A 113 9.23 -15.11 11.04
C LEU A 113 9.87 -15.84 12.24
N GLY A 114 9.17 -15.95 13.38
CA GLY A 114 9.69 -16.64 14.55
C GLY A 114 10.97 -16.04 15.11
N ARG A 115 11.17 -14.72 14.97
CA ARG A 115 12.44 -14.05 15.36
C ARG A 115 12.67 -14.01 16.86
N ALA A 116 11.61 -14.14 17.66
CA ALA A 116 11.67 -14.18 19.12
C ALA A 116 10.38 -14.79 19.69
N CYS A 117 10.37 -15.09 20.99
CA CYS A 117 9.15 -15.51 21.68
C CYS A 117 8.12 -14.36 21.78
N VAL A 118 6.85 -14.71 21.92
CA VAL A 118 5.73 -13.76 21.98
C VAL A 118 5.93 -12.69 23.06
N GLN A 119 6.39 -13.10 24.24
CA GLN A 119 6.63 -12.20 25.37
C GLN A 119 7.65 -11.12 24.99
N TYR A 120 8.81 -11.52 24.47
CA TYR A 120 9.86 -10.59 24.05
C TYR A 120 9.40 -9.63 22.95
N ILE A 121 8.61 -10.11 21.97
CA ILE A 121 8.05 -9.25 20.92
C ILE A 121 7.13 -8.19 21.53
N CYS A 122 6.26 -8.59 22.46
CA CYS A 122 5.31 -7.70 23.12
C CYS A 122 6.03 -6.67 24.00
N ASP A 123 7.01 -7.11 24.80
CA ASP A 123 7.80 -6.24 25.67
C ASP A 123 8.57 -5.19 24.86
N ARG A 124 9.25 -5.63 23.78
CA ARG A 124 9.99 -4.74 22.88
C ARG A 124 9.08 -3.75 22.15
N ALA A 125 7.85 -4.16 21.83
CA ALA A 125 6.86 -3.29 21.20
C ALA A 125 6.06 -2.45 22.20
N GLY A 126 6.18 -2.70 23.52
CA GLY A 126 5.38 -2.02 24.53
C GLY A 126 3.88 -2.27 24.39
N ILE A 127 3.48 -3.48 23.96
CA ILE A 127 2.07 -3.83 23.73
C ILE A 127 1.65 -5.03 24.58
N ALA A 128 0.35 -5.14 24.87
CA ALA A 128 -0.20 -6.36 25.45
C ALA A 128 -0.21 -7.52 24.45
N VAL A 129 -0.03 -8.75 24.94
CA VAL A 129 -0.12 -9.99 24.14
C VAL A 129 -1.45 -10.09 23.38
N SER A 130 -2.55 -9.65 24.01
CA SER A 130 -3.88 -9.58 23.37
C SER A 130 -3.91 -8.66 22.15
N THR A 131 -3.15 -7.56 22.18
CA THR A 131 -3.04 -6.62 21.05
C THR A 131 -2.32 -7.27 19.88
N LEU A 132 -1.22 -8.00 20.14
CA LEU A 132 -0.52 -8.76 19.11
C LEU A 132 -1.43 -9.77 18.43
N TYR A 133 -2.16 -10.58 19.20
CA TYR A 133 -3.07 -11.58 18.63
C TYR A 133 -4.25 -10.96 17.88
N ARG A 134 -4.78 -9.81 18.35
CA ARG A 134 -5.79 -9.05 17.61
C ARG A 134 -5.27 -8.63 16.23
N TRP A 135 -4.05 -8.08 16.17
CA TRP A 135 -3.43 -7.72 14.89
C TRP A 135 -3.16 -8.94 14.01
N LYS A 136 -2.68 -10.04 14.58
CA LYS A 136 -2.45 -11.30 13.86
C LYS A 136 -3.72 -11.80 13.19
N ASN A 137 -4.81 -11.87 13.95
CA ASN A 137 -6.09 -12.38 13.45
C ASN A 137 -6.66 -11.47 12.35
N LEU A 138 -6.55 -10.14 12.53
CA LEU A 138 -6.96 -9.17 11.53
C LEU A 138 -6.12 -9.31 10.24
N PHE A 139 -4.80 -9.45 10.37
CA PHE A 139 -3.90 -9.64 9.24
C PHE A 139 -4.23 -10.91 8.45
N ILE A 140 -4.45 -12.04 9.12
CA ILE A 140 -4.83 -13.31 8.46
C ILE A 140 -6.14 -13.15 7.68
N ARG A 141 -7.14 -12.50 8.29
CA ARG A 141 -8.43 -12.25 7.64
C ARG A 141 -8.28 -11.36 6.41
N HIS A 142 -7.55 -10.25 6.54
CA HIS A 142 -7.34 -9.31 5.43
C HIS A 142 -6.48 -9.91 4.32
N LYS A 143 -5.47 -10.72 4.66
CA LYS A 143 -4.69 -11.50 3.69
C LYS A 143 -5.59 -12.41 2.85
N ALA A 144 -6.54 -13.11 3.47
CA ALA A 144 -7.47 -13.98 2.74
C ALA A 144 -8.31 -13.18 1.73
N LEU A 145 -8.93 -12.08 2.16
CA LEU A 145 -9.70 -11.18 1.29
C LEU A 145 -8.86 -10.63 0.13
N TRP A 146 -7.61 -10.22 0.42
CA TRP A 146 -6.69 -9.75 -0.61
C TRP A 146 -6.36 -10.83 -1.64
N MET A 147 -6.08 -12.06 -1.19
CA MET A 147 -5.78 -13.16 -2.11
C MET A 147 -6.99 -13.55 -2.97
N GLU A 148 -8.20 -13.43 -2.44
CA GLU A 148 -9.44 -13.66 -3.18
C GLU A 148 -9.64 -12.59 -4.25
N ALA A 149 -9.54 -11.30 -3.89
CA ALA A 149 -9.62 -10.20 -4.85
C ALA A 149 -8.57 -10.31 -5.96
N LEU A 150 -7.33 -10.71 -5.62
CA LEU A 150 -6.28 -10.95 -6.63
C LEU A 150 -6.64 -12.11 -7.56
N LYS A 151 -7.24 -13.19 -7.06
CA LYS A 151 -7.70 -14.30 -7.89
C LYS A 151 -8.80 -13.87 -8.85
N GLU A 152 -9.76 -13.07 -8.39
CA GLU A 152 -10.81 -12.51 -9.25
C GLU A 152 -10.23 -11.61 -10.35
N LEU A 153 -9.28 -10.73 -10.00
CA LEU A 153 -8.58 -9.90 -10.98
C LEU A 153 -7.79 -10.73 -12.00
N HIS A 154 -7.18 -11.83 -11.57
CA HIS A 154 -6.46 -12.76 -12.43
C HIS A 154 -7.38 -13.70 -13.22
N ALA A 155 -8.68 -13.78 -12.88
CA ALA A 155 -9.64 -14.64 -13.56
C ALA A 155 -10.14 -14.07 -14.89
N ALA A 156 -9.82 -12.79 -15.20
CA ALA A 156 -10.04 -12.24 -16.52
C ALA A 156 -9.33 -13.12 -17.57
N ARG A 157 -10.10 -13.62 -18.55
CA ARG A 157 -9.51 -14.49 -19.58
C ARG A 157 -8.44 -13.69 -20.33
N PRO A 158 -7.36 -14.31 -20.83
CA PRO A 158 -6.36 -13.59 -21.64
C PRO A 158 -6.97 -12.78 -22.80
N VAL A 159 -8.09 -13.27 -23.35
CA VAL A 159 -8.88 -12.57 -24.37
C VAL A 159 -9.46 -11.26 -23.82
N GLU A 160 -10.14 -11.29 -22.68
CA GLU A 160 -10.72 -10.10 -22.03
C GLU A 160 -9.62 -9.11 -21.60
N PHE A 161 -8.45 -9.60 -21.17
CA PHE A 161 -7.30 -8.76 -20.85
C PHE A 161 -6.74 -8.05 -22.09
N VAL A 162 -6.66 -8.75 -23.23
CA VAL A 162 -6.20 -8.17 -24.51
C VAL A 162 -7.23 -7.20 -25.09
N GLU A 163 -8.53 -7.50 -25.00
CA GLU A 163 -9.59 -6.60 -25.45
C GLU A 163 -9.57 -5.25 -24.73
N ASN A 164 -9.16 -5.24 -23.46
CA ASN A 164 -9.05 -4.02 -22.65
C ASN A 164 -7.65 -3.36 -22.71
N MET A 165 -6.74 -3.88 -23.54
CA MET A 165 -5.37 -3.37 -23.66
C MET A 165 -5.33 -2.19 -24.64
N ASP A 166 -5.72 -1.01 -24.17
CA ASP A 166 -5.62 0.24 -24.93
C ASP A 166 -4.34 1.03 -24.61
N GLY A 167 -4.11 2.11 -25.36
CA GLY A 167 -2.94 2.97 -25.18
C GLY A 167 -2.85 3.61 -23.78
N HIS A 168 -4.00 3.90 -23.15
CA HIS A 168 -4.06 4.49 -21.82
C HIS A 168 -3.70 3.46 -20.74
N PHE A 169 -4.19 2.23 -20.88
CA PHE A 169 -3.85 1.08 -20.04
C PHE A 169 -2.34 0.81 -20.07
N LEU A 170 -1.75 0.76 -21.27
CA LEU A 170 -0.31 0.54 -21.45
C LEU A 170 0.54 1.71 -20.93
N GLN A 171 0.08 2.95 -21.11
CA GLN A 171 0.74 4.14 -20.55
C GLN A 171 0.71 4.12 -19.02
N ASN A 172 -0.44 3.78 -18.43
CA ASN A 172 -0.58 3.66 -16.99
C ASN A 172 0.29 2.52 -16.43
N PHE A 173 0.40 1.39 -17.13
CA PHE A 173 1.32 0.32 -16.80
C PHE A 173 2.78 0.83 -16.77
N TYR A 174 3.22 1.51 -17.83
CA TYR A 174 4.58 2.06 -17.90
C TYR A 174 4.84 3.08 -16.79
N GLN A 175 3.91 4.00 -16.53
CA GLN A 175 4.07 4.99 -15.45
C GLN A 175 4.13 4.34 -14.06
N THR A 176 3.41 3.24 -13.87
CA THR A 176 3.34 2.53 -12.58
C THR A 176 4.59 1.67 -12.32
N PHE A 177 5.07 0.96 -13.33
CA PHE A 177 6.13 -0.05 -13.19
C PHE A 177 7.48 0.38 -13.77
N LEU A 178 7.52 1.51 -14.49
CA LEU A 178 8.70 2.07 -15.16
C LEU A 178 9.39 1.09 -16.12
N LEU A 179 8.59 0.20 -16.72
CA LEU A 179 9.01 -0.76 -17.73
C LEU A 179 7.86 -0.98 -18.72
N SER A 180 8.20 -1.21 -19.99
CA SER A 180 7.21 -1.50 -21.03
C SER A 180 6.67 -2.92 -20.87
N PHE A 181 5.40 -3.13 -21.21
CA PHE A 181 4.80 -4.47 -21.19
C PHE A 181 5.62 -5.39 -22.13
N LEU A 182 5.94 -6.61 -21.67
CA LEU A 182 6.83 -7.57 -22.33
C LEU A 182 8.30 -7.13 -22.51
N GLN A 183 8.76 -6.08 -21.82
CA GLN A 183 10.17 -5.67 -21.88
C GLN A 183 11.07 -6.74 -21.25
N SER A 184 11.80 -7.48 -22.09
CA SER A 184 12.85 -8.41 -21.66
C SER A 184 14.06 -7.62 -21.14
N ARG A 185 14.54 -7.94 -19.93
CA ARG A 185 15.86 -7.49 -19.49
C ARG A 185 16.88 -8.45 -20.10
N HIS A 186 17.57 -8.04 -21.16
CA HIS A 186 18.76 -8.76 -21.59
C HIS A 186 19.81 -8.66 -20.47
N SER A 187 19.92 -9.70 -19.65
CA SER A 187 21.14 -9.97 -18.90
C SER A 187 22.21 -10.27 -19.94
N GLY A 188 23.15 -9.34 -20.12
CA GLY A 188 24.23 -9.47 -21.09
C GLY A 188 24.99 -10.78 -20.92
N HIS A 189 24.74 -11.70 -21.85
CA HIS A 189 25.66 -12.76 -22.22
C HIS A 189 25.69 -12.73 -23.75
N PRO A 190 26.86 -12.58 -24.39
CA PRO A 190 26.92 -12.63 -25.84
C PRO A 190 26.63 -14.06 -26.28
N GLU A 191 25.49 -14.27 -26.92
CA GLU A 191 25.18 -15.49 -27.64
C GLU A 191 26.19 -15.64 -28.78
N SER A 192 26.97 -16.72 -28.73
CA SER A 192 27.81 -17.19 -29.82
C SER A 192 26.95 -17.56 -31.03
N SER A 193 27.32 -17.03 -32.20
CA SER A 193 26.67 -17.20 -33.50
C SER A 193 26.38 -18.68 -33.84
N PRO A 194 25.28 -18.98 -34.57
CA PRO A 194 24.97 -20.35 -34.97
C PRO A 194 25.91 -20.82 -36.08
N GLY A 195 26.55 -21.98 -35.83
CA GLY A 195 27.43 -22.67 -36.76
C GLY A 195 26.72 -23.18 -38.01
N GLU A 196 27.51 -23.25 -39.07
CA GLU A 196 27.20 -23.72 -40.43
C GLU A 196 26.38 -25.01 -40.47
N VAL A 197 25.28 -24.97 -41.24
CA VAL A 197 24.57 -26.16 -41.69
C VAL A 197 25.35 -26.78 -42.85
N LYS A 198 25.98 -27.93 -42.62
CA LYS A 198 26.51 -28.79 -43.69
C LYS A 198 25.38 -29.62 -44.29
N THR A 199 25.12 -29.41 -45.58
CA THR A 199 24.25 -30.23 -46.43
C THR A 199 24.86 -31.61 -46.68
N PRO A 200 24.09 -32.72 -46.63
CA PRO A 200 24.56 -34.01 -47.13
C PRO A 200 24.32 -34.12 -48.64
N SER A 201 25.37 -34.52 -49.35
CA SER A 201 25.40 -34.88 -50.77
C SER A 201 24.64 -36.18 -51.04
N ALA A 202 23.77 -36.18 -52.05
CA ALA A 202 23.15 -37.38 -52.62
C ALA A 202 24.03 -37.95 -53.76
N ALA A 203 24.46 -39.20 -53.59
CA ALA A 203 24.89 -40.15 -54.62
C ALA A 203 24.97 -41.51 -53.88
N THR A 204 24.20 -42.54 -54.21
CA THR A 204 24.15 -43.27 -55.47
C THR A 204 22.84 -44.05 -55.54
#